data_AF-A0A9W8CB14-F1
#
_entry.id   AF-A0A9W8CB14-F1
#
_cell.length_a   1.000
_cell.length_b   1.000
_cell.length_c   1.000
_cell.angle_alpha   90.00
_cell.angle_beta   90.00
_cell.angle_gamma   90.00
#
_symmetry.space_group_name_H-M   'P 1'
#
loop_
_entity.id
_entity.type
_entity.pdbx_description
1 polymer ?
#
loop_
_entity_poly.entity_id
_entity_poly.type
_entity_poly.pdbx_seq_one_letter_code
_entity_poly.pdbx_strand_id
1 'polypeptide(L)'
;MTAWIILPVSLAAFSITGIWIVYAMAVMNHHVCPVENWSYNVTCTEETAKPGFPKTCCTIQDIPLISKCGSYPPESCLFSLIGNVGAFMVVLVCLLRYAQIIEHRNHCWLNTSGLVSGCTNAVGLVMVGNFQVDHAKTLHYVGAGAAFPAGILFVCLQCVLTYRVAVTALDYWMAHVRVALATGALITLVLSGVFFIHESFVLQHAAAICEWVFTVVILVFYGTFTYEFGTVTTNTMLAGLQRSLSHGSGVLIGDDVQVGALGGGATKGLKSPGGSSTSTHLNCTPENIAML
;
A
#
# COMPACT_ATOMS: atom_id res chain seq x y z
N MET A 1 -16.62 -20.87 -2.78
CA MET A 1 -15.42 -20.07 -2.47
C MET A 1 -15.30 -18.96 -3.50
N THR A 2 -14.99 -17.75 -3.06
CA THR A 2 -14.95 -16.57 -3.93
C THR A 2 -13.60 -16.54 -4.65
N ALA A 3 -13.61 -16.21 -5.95
CA ALA A 3 -12.37 -16.13 -6.74
C ALA A 3 -11.36 -15.11 -6.18
N TRP A 4 -11.83 -14.16 -5.37
CA TRP A 4 -11.03 -13.12 -4.73
C TRP A 4 -9.99 -13.63 -3.74
N ILE A 5 -10.12 -14.84 -3.21
CA ILE A 5 -9.10 -15.51 -2.36
C ILE A 5 -7.76 -15.62 -3.11
N ILE A 6 -7.80 -15.79 -4.43
CA ILE A 6 -6.62 -16.00 -5.28
C ILE A 6 -5.82 -14.71 -5.39
N LEU A 7 -6.46 -13.54 -5.37
CA LEU A 7 -5.80 -12.26 -5.65
C LEU A 7 -4.61 -11.96 -4.72
N PRO A 8 -4.75 -12.02 -3.37
CA PRO A 8 -3.61 -11.73 -2.49
C PRO A 8 -2.52 -12.80 -2.53
N VAL A 9 -2.89 -14.08 -2.70
CA VAL A 9 -1.93 -15.18 -2.88
C VAL A 9 -1.13 -14.98 -4.17
N SER A 10 -1.80 -14.69 -5.27
CA SER A 10 -1.15 -14.45 -6.56
C SER A 10 -0.24 -13.23 -6.51
N LEU A 11 -0.66 -12.13 -5.85
CA LEU A 11 0.21 -10.96 -5.65
C LEU A 11 1.50 -11.36 -4.93
N ALA A 12 1.39 -12.03 -3.78
CA ALA A 12 2.55 -12.43 -2.98
C ALA A 12 3.44 -13.41 -3.75
N ALA A 13 2.87 -14.49 -4.29
CA ALA A 13 3.63 -15.54 -4.98
C ALA A 13 4.30 -15.03 -6.25
N PHE A 14 3.58 -14.27 -7.09
CA PHE A 14 4.12 -13.69 -8.32
C PHE A 14 5.24 -12.71 -8.02
N SER A 15 5.03 -11.77 -7.10
CA SER A 15 6.03 -10.75 -6.78
C SER A 15 7.27 -11.35 -6.11
N ILE A 16 7.12 -12.23 -5.11
CA ILE A 16 8.25 -12.89 -4.44
C ILE A 16 9.06 -13.73 -5.45
N THR A 17 8.39 -14.57 -6.24
CA THR A 17 9.08 -15.40 -7.23
C THR A 17 9.78 -14.52 -8.27
N GLY A 18 9.10 -13.48 -8.74
CA GLY A 18 9.63 -12.55 -9.71
C GLY A 18 10.90 -11.84 -9.24
N ILE A 19 10.92 -11.27 -8.02
CA ILE A 19 12.12 -10.58 -7.52
C ILE A 19 13.30 -11.53 -7.32
N TRP A 20 13.07 -12.78 -6.93
CA TRP A 20 14.13 -13.80 -6.84
C TRP A 20 14.68 -14.18 -8.21
N ILE A 21 13.83 -14.25 -9.25
CA ILE A 21 14.28 -14.48 -10.63
C ILE A 21 15.12 -13.30 -11.12
N VAL A 22 14.67 -12.06 -10.88
CA VAL A 22 15.42 -10.83 -11.19
C VAL A 22 16.81 -10.87 -10.54
N TYR A 23 16.88 -11.19 -9.24
CA TYR A 23 18.14 -11.36 -8.52
C TYR A 23 19.03 -12.44 -9.13
N ALA A 24 18.49 -13.63 -9.40
CA ALA A 24 19.25 -14.72 -9.98
C ALA A 24 19.85 -14.33 -11.34
N MET A 25 19.08 -13.65 -12.21
CA MET A 25 19.56 -13.13 -13.47
C MET A 25 20.66 -12.08 -13.28
N ALA A 26 20.49 -11.14 -12.34
CA ALA A 26 21.47 -10.10 -12.06
C ALA A 26 22.81 -10.68 -11.57
N VAL A 27 22.77 -11.74 -10.76
CA VAL A 27 23.97 -12.48 -10.33
C VAL A 27 24.60 -13.24 -11.51
N MET A 28 23.79 -13.92 -12.33
CA MET A 28 24.24 -14.63 -13.54
C MET A 28 24.87 -13.71 -14.58
N ASN A 29 24.39 -12.48 -14.71
CA ASN A 29 24.92 -11.47 -15.62
C ASN A 29 26.05 -10.64 -15.00
N HIS A 30 26.52 -10.96 -13.78
CA HIS A 30 27.57 -10.22 -13.07
C HIS A 30 27.24 -8.74 -12.78
N HIS A 31 25.97 -8.36 -12.79
CA HIS A 31 25.51 -7.00 -12.49
C HIS A 31 25.45 -6.72 -10.98
N VAL A 32 25.27 -7.76 -10.17
CA VAL A 32 25.36 -7.69 -8.71
C VAL A 32 26.16 -8.86 -8.16
N CYS A 33 26.62 -8.75 -6.93
CA CYS A 33 27.26 -9.83 -6.21
C CYS A 33 26.26 -10.70 -5.44
N PRO A 34 26.57 -11.98 -5.19
CA PRO A 34 25.72 -12.83 -4.37
C PRO A 34 25.47 -12.22 -2.99
N VAL A 35 24.28 -12.42 -2.43
CA VAL A 35 23.89 -11.94 -1.09
C VAL A 35 24.80 -12.48 0.03
N GLU A 36 25.44 -13.63 -0.21
CA GLU A 36 26.40 -14.23 0.72
C GLU A 36 27.78 -13.56 0.69
N ASN A 37 28.04 -12.66 -0.27
CA ASN A 37 29.29 -11.94 -0.36
C ASN A 37 29.32 -10.77 0.65
N TRP A 38 30.20 -10.87 1.65
CA TRP A 38 30.46 -9.81 2.63
C TRP A 38 31.82 -9.11 2.43
N SER A 39 32.59 -9.50 1.41
CA SER A 39 33.87 -8.90 1.05
C SER A 39 33.70 -7.91 -0.10
N TYR A 40 33.93 -6.63 0.18
CA TYR A 40 33.82 -5.54 -0.80
C TYR A 40 35.16 -4.79 -0.90
N ASN A 41 35.57 -4.50 -2.13
CA ASN A 41 36.77 -3.74 -2.45
C ASN A 41 36.41 -2.31 -2.88
N VAL A 42 37.34 -1.38 -2.64
CA VAL A 42 37.19 0.03 -3.07
C VAL A 42 37.24 0.13 -4.59
N THR A 43 38.15 -0.62 -5.23
CA THR A 43 38.28 -0.72 -6.68
C THR A 43 38.55 -2.16 -7.08
N CYS A 44 38.06 -2.54 -8.26
CA CYS A 44 38.36 -3.82 -8.90
C CYS A 44 39.32 -3.57 -10.06
N THR A 45 40.48 -4.22 -10.07
CA THR A 45 41.42 -4.17 -11.20
C THR A 45 40.92 -5.11 -12.30
N GLU A 46 41.15 -4.78 -13.59
CA GLU A 46 40.67 -5.59 -14.73
C GLU A 46 41.09 -7.07 -14.65
N GLU A 47 42.24 -7.37 -14.05
CA GLU A 47 42.71 -8.75 -13.85
C GLU A 47 41.89 -9.56 -12.82
N THR A 48 41.28 -8.89 -11.84
CA THR A 48 40.37 -9.50 -10.83
C THR A 48 38.91 -9.55 -11.29
N ALA A 49 38.59 -8.82 -12.37
CA ALA A 49 37.28 -8.81 -13.03
C ALA A 49 37.16 -9.90 -14.12
N LYS A 50 38.14 -10.81 -14.22
CA LYS A 50 38.07 -11.97 -15.12
C LYS A 50 36.74 -12.73 -14.93
N PRO A 51 36.14 -13.25 -16.02
CA PRO A 51 34.81 -13.85 -15.98
C PRO A 51 34.85 -15.22 -15.28
N GLY A 52 34.79 -15.19 -13.95
CA GLY A 52 34.45 -16.33 -13.11
C GLY A 52 33.02 -16.20 -12.62
N PHE A 53 32.28 -17.31 -12.57
CA PHE A 53 30.98 -17.37 -11.91
C PHE A 53 31.13 -18.08 -10.56
N PRO A 54 30.73 -17.45 -9.44
CA PRO A 54 30.20 -16.09 -9.29
C PRO A 54 31.26 -14.98 -9.39
N LYS A 55 30.82 -13.72 -9.55
CA LYS A 55 31.67 -12.51 -9.68
C LYS A 55 32.73 -12.45 -8.56
N THR A 56 34.00 -12.37 -8.93
CA THR A 56 35.16 -12.50 -8.01
C THR A 56 35.57 -11.20 -7.33
N CYS A 57 35.19 -10.04 -7.88
CA CYS A 57 35.46 -8.73 -7.28
C CYS A 57 34.19 -7.87 -7.24
N CYS A 58 33.86 -7.42 -6.04
CA CYS A 58 32.64 -6.68 -5.73
C CYS A 58 32.98 -5.32 -5.15
N THR A 59 32.41 -4.28 -5.72
CA THR A 59 32.42 -2.93 -5.16
C THR A 59 31.10 -2.63 -4.47
N ILE A 60 31.00 -1.46 -3.85
CA ILE A 60 29.76 -0.99 -3.22
C ILE A 60 28.60 -0.85 -4.21
N GLN A 61 28.89 -0.66 -5.50
CA GLN A 61 27.87 -0.55 -6.55
C GLN A 61 27.24 -1.90 -6.89
N ASP A 62 27.91 -3.00 -6.52
CA ASP A 62 27.49 -4.38 -6.80
C ASP A 62 26.69 -5.00 -5.64
N ILE A 63 26.35 -4.23 -4.60
CA ILE A 63 25.53 -4.70 -3.48
C ILE A 63 24.13 -5.09 -4.01
N PRO A 64 23.62 -6.30 -3.69
CA PRO A 64 22.39 -6.84 -4.25
C PRO A 64 21.12 -6.26 -3.60
N LEU A 65 20.95 -4.94 -3.65
CA LEU A 65 19.67 -4.26 -3.41
C LEU A 65 18.65 -4.76 -4.43
N ILE A 66 17.36 -4.88 -4.08
CA ILE A 66 16.33 -5.34 -5.03
C ILE A 66 16.29 -4.40 -6.24
N SER A 67 16.30 -3.09 -5.98
CA SER A 67 16.35 -2.05 -7.00
C SER A 67 17.58 -2.15 -7.91
N LYS A 68 18.73 -2.56 -7.37
CA LYS A 68 19.96 -2.79 -8.16
C LYS A 68 19.86 -4.01 -9.05
N CYS A 69 19.28 -5.09 -8.54
CA CYS A 69 19.05 -6.29 -9.31
C CYS A 69 18.13 -6.05 -10.52
N GLY A 70 17.31 -4.99 -10.53
CA GLY A 70 16.43 -4.64 -11.65
C GLY A 70 16.96 -3.51 -12.56
N SER A 71 18.26 -3.24 -12.59
CA SER A 71 18.78 -2.03 -13.26
C SER A 71 19.09 -2.19 -14.75
N TYR A 72 19.56 -3.36 -15.22
CA TYR A 72 19.92 -3.55 -16.63
C TYR A 72 18.99 -4.55 -17.35
N PRO A 73 18.91 -4.55 -18.70
CA PRO A 73 18.16 -5.58 -19.42
C PRO A 73 18.89 -6.94 -19.41
N PRO A 74 18.16 -8.08 -19.37
CA PRO A 74 16.69 -8.21 -19.40
C PRO A 74 15.98 -8.04 -18.05
N GLU A 75 16.72 -7.99 -16.94
CA GLU A 75 16.14 -8.01 -15.59
C GLU A 75 15.33 -6.77 -15.24
N SER A 76 15.64 -5.60 -15.81
CA SER A 76 14.88 -4.35 -15.66
C SER A 76 13.50 -4.42 -16.30
N CYS A 77 13.35 -5.13 -17.43
CA CYS A 77 12.07 -5.38 -18.06
C CYS A 77 11.19 -6.26 -17.16
N LEU A 78 11.78 -7.31 -16.56
CA LEU A 78 11.07 -8.18 -15.64
C LEU A 78 10.69 -7.45 -14.35
N PHE A 79 11.61 -6.63 -13.80
CA PHE A 79 11.35 -5.82 -12.62
C PHE A 79 10.22 -4.81 -12.83
N SER A 80 10.19 -4.13 -13.99
CA SER A 80 9.08 -3.26 -14.40
C SER A 80 7.76 -4.02 -14.51
N LEU A 81 7.75 -5.19 -15.15
CA LEU A 81 6.55 -6.03 -15.25
C LEU A 81 6.02 -6.41 -13.86
N ILE A 82 6.89 -6.87 -12.97
CA ILE A 82 6.53 -7.27 -11.60
C ILE A 82 5.97 -6.07 -10.83
N GLY A 83 6.64 -4.91 -10.91
CA GLY A 83 6.20 -3.68 -10.25
C GLY A 83 4.83 -3.20 -10.73
N ASN A 84 4.61 -3.18 -12.05
CA ASN A 84 3.36 -2.72 -12.66
C ASN A 84 2.18 -3.66 -12.37
N VAL A 85 2.36 -4.97 -12.53
CA VAL A 85 1.33 -5.96 -12.20
C VAL A 85 1.05 -5.96 -10.70
N GLY A 86 2.09 -5.90 -9.87
CA GLY A 86 1.97 -5.80 -8.43
C GLY A 86 1.18 -4.56 -7.99
N ALA A 87 1.49 -3.39 -8.56
CA ALA A 87 0.77 -2.14 -8.29
C ALA A 87 -0.72 -2.25 -8.63
N PHE A 88 -1.06 -2.81 -9.79
CA PHE A 88 -2.45 -3.04 -10.18
C PHE A 88 -3.19 -3.95 -9.19
N MET A 89 -2.56 -5.09 -8.81
CA MET A 89 -3.14 -6.02 -7.84
C MET A 89 -3.29 -5.39 -6.45
N VAL A 90 -2.33 -4.57 -6.01
CA VAL A 90 -2.44 -3.80 -4.75
C VAL A 90 -3.67 -2.89 -4.78
N VAL A 91 -3.91 -2.15 -5.87
CA VAL A 91 -5.11 -1.31 -6.00
C VAL A 91 -6.38 -2.14 -5.87
N LEU A 92 -6.46 -3.29 -6.54
CA LEU A 92 -7.61 -4.19 -6.42
C LEU A 92 -7.82 -4.68 -4.99
N VAL A 93 -6.75 -5.09 -4.29
CA VAL A 93 -6.82 -5.48 -2.88
C VAL A 93 -7.34 -4.31 -2.03
N CYS A 94 -6.85 -3.09 -2.25
CA CYS A 94 -7.28 -1.91 -1.50
C CYS A 94 -8.76 -1.59 -1.72
N LEU A 95 -9.26 -1.68 -2.96
CA LEU A 95 -10.66 -1.46 -3.30
C LEU A 95 -11.58 -2.50 -2.67
N LEU A 96 -11.21 -3.78 -2.76
CA LEU A 96 -11.97 -4.87 -2.14
C LEU A 96 -12.00 -4.71 -0.63
N ARG A 97 -10.86 -4.41 -0.02
CA ARG A 97 -10.78 -4.19 1.43
C ARG A 97 -11.61 -2.99 1.85
N TYR A 98 -11.55 -1.89 1.10
CA TYR A 98 -12.37 -0.71 1.35
C TYR A 98 -13.86 -1.03 1.32
N ALA A 99 -14.32 -1.79 0.32
CA ALA A 99 -15.71 -2.21 0.19
C ALA A 99 -16.15 -3.15 1.33
N GLN A 100 -15.31 -4.11 1.72
CA GLN A 100 -15.58 -4.99 2.86
C GLN A 100 -15.78 -4.23 4.17
N ILE A 101 -14.94 -3.23 4.44
CA ILE A 101 -15.05 -2.45 5.67
C ILE A 101 -16.31 -1.59 5.67
N ILE A 102 -16.72 -1.06 4.51
CA ILE A 102 -17.98 -0.31 4.34
C ILE A 102 -19.22 -1.17 4.63
N GLU A 103 -19.17 -2.45 4.28
CA GLU A 103 -20.27 -3.39 4.55
C GLU A 103 -20.42 -3.68 6.05
N HIS A 104 -19.31 -3.80 6.78
CA HIS A 104 -19.32 -4.13 8.21
C HIS A 104 -19.46 -2.91 9.13
N ARG A 105 -19.03 -1.72 8.67
CA ARG A 105 -19.00 -0.49 9.46
C ARG A 105 -19.36 0.72 8.59
N ASN A 106 -20.04 1.69 9.20
CA ASN A 106 -20.26 3.00 8.57
C ASN A 106 -18.93 3.72 8.25
N HIS A 107 -19.01 4.75 7.40
CA HIS A 107 -17.85 5.52 6.94
C HIS A 107 -16.88 5.87 8.08
N CYS A 108 -15.63 5.47 7.90
CA CYS A 108 -14.55 5.74 8.84
C CYS A 108 -13.36 6.32 8.08
N TRP A 109 -12.81 7.43 8.58
CA TRP A 109 -11.62 8.05 8.04
C TRP A 109 -10.46 7.05 7.89
N LEU A 110 -10.33 6.09 8.80
CA LEU A 110 -9.30 5.05 8.73
C LEU A 110 -9.40 4.20 7.45
N ASN A 111 -10.62 3.89 7.00
CA ASN A 111 -10.82 3.09 5.80
C ASN A 111 -10.44 3.87 4.54
N THR A 112 -10.87 5.13 4.44
CA THR A 112 -10.49 6.03 3.33
C THR A 112 -9.00 6.32 3.32
N SER A 113 -8.39 6.60 4.48
CA SER A 113 -6.93 6.76 4.60
C SER A 113 -6.19 5.49 4.17
N GLY A 114 -6.70 4.31 4.50
CA GLY A 114 -6.17 3.04 4.01
C GLY A 114 -6.21 2.97 2.49
N LEU A 115 -7.35 3.24 1.85
CA LEU A 115 -7.47 3.24 0.40
C LEU A 115 -6.49 4.22 -0.26
N VAL A 116 -6.43 5.47 0.22
CA VAL A 116 -5.52 6.49 -0.31
C VAL A 116 -4.07 6.06 -0.17
N SER A 117 -3.67 5.58 1.01
CA SER A 117 -2.32 5.08 1.28
C SER A 117 -1.95 3.92 0.35
N GLY A 118 -2.87 2.99 0.12
CA GLY A 118 -2.67 1.87 -0.80
C GLY A 118 -2.50 2.31 -2.25
N CYS A 119 -3.29 3.29 -2.71
CA CYS A 119 -3.13 3.89 -4.05
C CYS A 119 -1.81 4.64 -4.19
N THR A 120 -1.39 5.42 -3.19
CA THR A 120 -0.08 6.08 -3.19
C THR A 120 1.05 5.06 -3.23
N ASN A 121 0.94 3.97 -2.47
CA ASN A 121 1.88 2.86 -2.53
C ASN A 121 1.98 2.27 -3.95
N ALA A 122 0.85 2.02 -4.61
CA ALA A 122 0.83 1.49 -5.98
C ALA A 122 1.48 2.45 -7.00
N VAL A 123 1.22 3.75 -6.91
CA VAL A 123 1.90 4.76 -7.76
C VAL A 123 3.41 4.73 -7.53
N GLY A 124 3.84 4.65 -6.27
CA GLY A 124 5.25 4.51 -5.92
C GLY A 124 5.88 3.24 -6.52
N LEU A 125 5.19 2.09 -6.47
CA LEU A 125 5.65 0.83 -7.06
C LEU A 125 5.81 0.93 -8.58
N VAL A 126 4.87 1.59 -9.28
CA VAL A 126 5.00 1.87 -10.71
C VAL A 126 6.25 2.70 -10.97
N MET A 127 6.49 3.76 -10.19
CA MET A 127 7.71 4.57 -10.37
C MET A 127 8.99 3.77 -10.13
N VAL A 128 9.08 3.02 -9.02
CA VAL A 128 10.25 2.19 -8.68
C VAL A 128 10.53 1.14 -9.76
N GLY A 129 9.49 0.49 -10.28
CA GLY A 129 9.63 -0.55 -11.31
C GLY A 129 10.05 -0.03 -12.68
N ASN A 130 9.63 1.19 -13.07
CA ASN A 130 9.90 1.72 -14.41
C ASN A 130 11.11 2.66 -14.48
N PHE A 131 11.49 3.30 -13.36
CA PHE A 131 12.65 4.17 -13.28
C PHE A 131 13.74 3.48 -12.48
N GLN A 132 14.75 2.95 -13.17
CA GLN A 132 15.83 2.17 -12.54
C GLN A 132 16.78 3.08 -11.76
N VAL A 133 17.33 2.57 -10.66
CA VAL A 133 18.18 3.35 -9.75
C VAL A 133 19.46 3.86 -10.42
N ASP A 134 19.98 3.14 -11.43
CA ASP A 134 21.20 3.53 -12.16
C ASP A 134 20.97 4.46 -13.36
N HIS A 135 19.74 4.53 -13.87
CA HIS A 135 19.43 5.32 -15.07
C HIS A 135 18.55 6.54 -14.77
N ALA A 136 17.71 6.47 -13.75
CA ALA A 136 16.74 7.50 -13.38
C ALA A 136 16.62 7.65 -11.85
N LYS A 137 17.76 7.76 -11.17
CA LYS A 137 17.91 7.77 -9.70
C LYS A 137 16.93 8.69 -8.95
N THR A 138 16.74 9.92 -9.42
CA THR A 138 15.82 10.89 -8.78
C THR A 138 14.38 10.38 -8.79
N LEU A 139 13.89 9.93 -9.94
CA LEU A 139 12.52 9.42 -10.06
C LEU A 139 12.36 8.10 -9.31
N HIS A 140 13.38 7.24 -9.33
CA HIS A 140 13.40 6.01 -8.55
C HIS A 140 13.20 6.28 -7.06
N TYR A 141 13.98 7.20 -6.47
CA TYR A 141 13.87 7.50 -5.04
C TYR A 141 12.61 8.28 -4.67
N VAL A 142 12.08 9.13 -5.56
CA VAL A 142 10.73 9.71 -5.36
C VAL A 142 9.69 8.59 -5.31
N GLY A 143 9.79 7.61 -6.21
CA GLY A 143 8.96 6.41 -6.20
C GLY A 143 9.09 5.61 -4.91
N ALA A 144 10.31 5.32 -4.47
CA ALA A 144 10.58 4.56 -3.24
C ALA A 144 10.08 5.31 -1.98
N GLY A 145 10.30 6.63 -1.94
CA GLY A 145 9.81 7.51 -0.89
C GLY A 145 8.29 7.65 -0.85
N ALA A 146 7.59 7.40 -1.96
CA ALA A 146 6.14 7.28 -1.98
C ALA A 146 5.68 5.86 -1.61
N ALA A 147 6.30 4.83 -2.18
CA ALA A 147 5.92 3.44 -2.02
C ALA A 147 6.03 2.98 -0.56
N PHE A 148 7.23 3.05 0.02
CA PHE A 148 7.51 2.37 1.28
C PHE A 148 6.78 3.01 2.47
N PRO A 149 6.79 4.35 2.66
CA PRO A 149 6.03 4.98 3.75
C PRO A 149 4.51 4.79 3.60
N ALA A 150 3.97 4.89 2.39
CA ALA A 150 2.54 4.66 2.16
C ALA A 150 2.17 3.18 2.34
N GLY A 151 3.06 2.25 2.00
CA GLY A 151 2.89 0.82 2.29
C GLY A 151 2.86 0.55 3.79
N ILE A 152 3.78 1.12 4.57
CA ILE A 152 3.80 1.04 6.03
C ILE A 152 2.52 1.62 6.64
N LEU A 153 2.13 2.83 6.21
CA LEU A 153 0.91 3.46 6.70
C LEU A 153 -0.32 2.59 6.40
N PHE A 154 -0.40 2.02 5.19
CA PHE A 154 -1.46 1.11 4.81
C PHE A 154 -1.53 -0.10 5.75
N VAL A 155 -0.44 -0.84 5.95
CA VAL A 155 -0.47 -2.07 6.78
C VAL A 155 -0.76 -1.75 8.26
N CYS A 156 -0.28 -0.62 8.78
CA CYS A 156 -0.61 -0.15 10.13
C CYS A 156 -2.10 0.16 10.29
N LEU A 157 -2.70 0.89 9.34
CA LEU A 157 -4.13 1.16 9.35
C LEU A 157 -4.95 -0.13 9.23
N GLN A 158 -4.49 -1.08 8.41
CA GLN A 158 -5.15 -2.37 8.26
C GLN A 158 -5.08 -3.23 9.53
N CYS A 159 -3.99 -3.16 10.31
CA CYS A 159 -3.94 -3.79 11.64
C CYS A 159 -5.06 -3.25 12.55
N VAL A 160 -5.21 -1.93 12.62
CA VAL A 160 -6.26 -1.29 13.44
C VAL A 160 -7.65 -1.70 12.97
N LEU A 161 -7.90 -1.67 11.65
CA LEU A 161 -9.19 -2.07 11.07
C LEU A 161 -9.50 -3.54 11.32
N THR A 162 -8.50 -4.43 11.25
CA THR A 162 -8.68 -5.86 11.54
C THR A 162 -9.13 -6.08 12.97
N TYR A 163 -8.53 -5.42 13.97
CA TYR A 163 -9.03 -5.51 15.36
C TYR A 163 -10.45 -4.94 15.51
N ARG A 164 -10.77 -3.83 14.84
CA ARG A 164 -12.08 -3.19 14.97
C ARG A 164 -13.24 -4.04 14.42
N VAL A 165 -12.94 -4.92 13.47
CA VAL A 165 -13.92 -5.81 12.82
C VAL A 165 -13.84 -7.25 13.36
N ALA A 166 -12.82 -7.58 14.17
CA ALA A 166 -12.66 -8.92 14.73
C ALA A 166 -13.82 -9.30 15.66
N VAL A 167 -14.41 -10.47 15.41
CA VAL A 167 -15.49 -11.04 16.24
C VAL A 167 -15.06 -12.38 16.83
N THR A 168 -14.35 -13.19 16.05
CA THR A 168 -13.94 -14.55 16.44
C THR A 168 -12.49 -14.57 16.94
N ALA A 169 -12.12 -15.61 17.71
CA ALA A 169 -10.75 -15.81 18.16
C ALA A 169 -9.76 -15.92 16.98
N LEU A 170 -10.20 -16.45 15.83
CA LEU A 170 -9.37 -16.55 14.63
C LEU A 170 -9.11 -15.17 14.01
N ASP A 171 -10.09 -14.26 14.05
CA ASP A 171 -9.91 -12.87 13.58
C ASP A 171 -8.89 -12.13 14.46
N TYR A 172 -8.96 -12.31 15.78
CA TYR A 172 -7.97 -11.75 16.71
C TYR A 172 -6.57 -12.34 16.49
N TRP A 173 -6.46 -13.65 16.29
CA TRP A 173 -5.17 -14.29 15.96
C TRP A 173 -4.58 -13.69 14.69
N MET A 174 -5.41 -13.46 13.68
CA MET A 174 -4.96 -12.83 12.43
C MET A 174 -4.58 -11.36 12.61
N ALA A 175 -5.28 -10.63 13.47
CA ALA A 175 -4.89 -9.28 13.87
C ALA A 175 -3.50 -9.25 14.55
N HIS A 176 -3.20 -10.20 15.44
CA HIS A 176 -1.88 -10.33 16.07
C HIS A 176 -0.78 -10.65 15.06
N VAL A 177 -1.02 -11.60 14.15
CA VAL A 177 -0.08 -11.94 13.06
C VAL A 177 0.22 -10.70 12.21
N ARG A 178 -0.81 -9.93 11.85
CA ARG A 178 -0.64 -8.69 11.08
C ARG A 178 0.16 -7.62 11.81
N VAL A 179 -0.08 -7.44 13.11
CA VAL A 179 0.74 -6.51 13.91
C VAL A 179 2.20 -6.96 13.92
N ALA A 180 2.48 -8.25 14.14
CA ALA A 180 3.85 -8.75 14.13
C ALA A 180 4.54 -8.52 12.77
N LEU A 181 3.84 -8.77 11.66
CA LEU A 181 4.34 -8.49 10.31
C LEU A 181 4.56 -6.98 10.08
N ALA A 182 3.60 -6.12 10.45
CA ALA A 182 3.72 -4.68 10.29
C ALA A 182 4.86 -4.08 11.13
N THR A 183 5.03 -4.55 12.37
CA THR A 183 6.16 -4.17 13.23
C THR A 183 7.48 -4.64 12.62
N GLY A 184 7.55 -5.87 12.13
CA GLY A 184 8.72 -6.39 11.42
C GLY A 184 9.09 -5.54 10.20
N ALA A 185 8.10 -5.20 9.36
CA ALA A 185 8.27 -4.34 8.20
C ALA A 185 8.74 -2.92 8.58
N LEU A 186 8.17 -2.33 9.64
CA LEU A 186 8.60 -1.01 10.11
C LEU A 186 10.06 -1.03 10.57
N ILE A 187 10.44 -2.02 11.38
CA ILE A 187 11.81 -2.18 11.88
C ILE A 187 12.78 -2.34 10.70
N THR A 188 12.49 -3.23 9.77
CA THR A 188 13.40 -3.50 8.64
C THR A 188 13.49 -2.31 7.69
N LEU A 189 12.40 -1.58 7.43
CA LEU A 189 12.44 -0.35 6.63
C LEU A 189 13.30 0.74 7.29
N VAL A 190 13.11 0.96 8.60
CA VAL A 190 13.88 1.96 9.36
C VAL A 190 15.36 1.58 9.38
N LEU A 191 15.69 0.32 9.67
CA LEU A 191 17.08 -0.16 9.65
C LEU A 191 17.69 -0.05 8.26
N SER A 192 16.96 -0.40 7.20
CA SER A 192 17.42 -0.23 5.81
C SER A 192 17.79 1.23 5.54
N GLY A 193 16.92 2.18 5.86
CA GLY A 193 17.19 3.61 5.67
C GLY A 193 18.39 4.11 6.49
N VAL A 194 18.49 3.73 7.76
CA VAL A 194 19.62 4.11 8.64
C VAL A 194 20.94 3.57 8.10
N PHE A 195 20.98 2.28 7.75
CA PHE A 195 22.19 1.63 7.26
C PHE A 195 22.60 2.13 5.88
N PHE A 196 21.62 2.46 5.01
CA PHE A 196 21.87 2.94 3.65
C PHE A 196 22.62 4.28 3.61
N ILE A 197 22.42 5.15 4.60
CA ILE A 197 23.07 6.47 4.66
C ILE A 197 24.56 6.35 5.04
N HIS A 198 24.99 5.24 5.62
CA HIS A 198 26.37 5.05 6.05
C HIS A 198 27.27 4.63 4.88
N GLU A 199 28.52 5.09 4.87
CA GLU A 199 29.53 4.73 3.85
C GLU A 199 30.17 3.35 4.04
N SER A 200 29.81 2.63 5.12
CA SER A 200 30.36 1.29 5.39
C SER A 200 29.74 0.24 4.48
N PHE A 201 30.59 -0.55 3.80
CA PHE A 201 30.16 -1.67 2.97
C PHE A 201 29.28 -2.67 3.73
N VAL A 202 29.64 -2.96 4.98
CA VAL A 202 28.90 -3.90 5.84
C VAL A 202 27.49 -3.38 6.13
N LEU A 203 27.37 -2.08 6.42
CA LEU A 203 26.07 -1.47 6.70
C LEU A 203 25.23 -1.38 5.42
N GLN A 204 25.79 -1.00 4.28
CA GLN A 204 25.02 -0.98 3.03
C GLN A 204 24.57 -2.38 2.59
N HIS A 205 25.39 -3.41 2.82
CA HIS A 205 24.96 -4.79 2.59
C HIS A 205 23.85 -5.21 3.56
N ALA A 206 23.96 -4.85 4.84
CA ALA A 206 22.88 -5.04 5.80
C ALA A 206 21.60 -4.26 5.41
N ALA A 207 21.74 -3.08 4.78
CA ALA A 207 20.62 -2.29 4.26
C ALA A 207 19.89 -3.02 3.14
N ALA A 208 20.63 -3.68 2.23
CA ALA A 208 20.07 -4.55 1.21
C ALA A 208 19.31 -5.73 1.83
N ILE A 209 19.89 -6.43 2.81
CA ILE A 209 19.19 -7.52 3.52
C ILE A 209 17.89 -6.99 4.14
N CYS A 210 17.92 -5.83 4.77
CA CYS A 210 16.72 -5.21 5.35
C CYS A 210 15.67 -4.86 4.28
N GLU A 211 16.06 -4.37 3.10
CA GLU A 211 15.15 -4.11 1.96
C GLU A 211 14.46 -5.40 1.50
N TRP A 212 15.22 -6.50 1.39
CA TRP A 212 14.70 -7.83 1.05
C TRP A 212 13.68 -8.32 2.07
N VAL A 213 14.05 -8.29 3.36
CA VAL A 213 13.15 -8.74 4.43
C VAL A 213 11.90 -7.86 4.49
N PHE A 214 12.04 -6.53 4.39
CA PHE A 214 10.91 -5.60 4.33
C PHE A 214 9.93 -5.97 3.21
N THR A 215 10.44 -6.14 1.99
CA THR A 215 9.61 -6.43 0.81
C THR A 215 8.87 -7.76 0.95
N VAL A 216 9.55 -8.81 1.39
CA VAL A 216 8.94 -10.13 1.61
C VAL A 216 7.88 -10.07 2.72
N VAL A 217 8.15 -9.40 3.84
CA VAL A 217 7.20 -9.25 4.95
C VAL A 217 5.95 -8.50 4.50
N ILE A 218 6.08 -7.43 3.72
CA ILE A 218 4.93 -6.70 3.15
C ILE A 218 4.11 -7.60 2.21
N LEU A 219 4.76 -8.36 1.32
CA LEU A 219 4.06 -9.27 0.41
C LEU A 219 3.33 -10.40 1.17
N VAL A 220 3.95 -10.94 2.22
CA VAL A 220 3.30 -11.90 3.14
C VAL A 220 2.11 -11.26 3.85
N PHE A 221 2.24 -10.01 4.32
CA PHE A 221 1.13 -9.25 4.90
C PHE A 221 -0.04 -9.15 3.91
N TYR A 222 0.22 -8.77 2.65
CA TYR A 222 -0.82 -8.75 1.62
C TYR A 222 -1.46 -10.13 1.45
N GLY A 223 -0.66 -11.20 1.41
CA GLY A 223 -1.15 -12.58 1.35
C GLY A 223 -2.13 -12.95 2.48
N THR A 224 -2.03 -12.33 3.66
CA THR A 224 -2.99 -12.59 4.74
C THR A 224 -4.42 -12.16 4.42
N PHE A 225 -4.64 -11.22 3.48
CA PHE A 225 -6.00 -10.80 3.08
C PHE A 225 -6.81 -11.92 2.42
N THR A 226 -6.15 -12.99 2.00
CA THR A 226 -6.81 -14.22 1.54
C THR A 226 -7.80 -14.76 2.58
N TYR A 227 -7.52 -14.59 3.87
CA TYR A 227 -8.42 -14.98 4.95
C TYR A 227 -9.77 -14.24 4.86
N GLU A 228 -9.78 -12.90 4.82
CA GLU A 228 -11.03 -12.16 4.71
C GLU A 228 -11.62 -12.15 3.30
N PHE A 229 -10.80 -12.30 2.24
CA PHE A 229 -11.33 -12.24 0.87
C PHE A 229 -12.20 -13.45 0.52
N GLY A 230 -12.11 -14.53 1.31
CA GLY A 230 -13.03 -15.65 1.25
C GLY A 230 -14.48 -15.31 1.56
N THR A 231 -14.74 -14.17 2.22
CA THR A 231 -16.09 -13.72 2.55
C THR A 231 -16.64 -12.63 1.61
N VAL A 232 -15.87 -12.16 0.63
CA VAL A 232 -16.31 -11.13 -0.34
C VAL A 232 -17.44 -11.66 -1.22
N THR A 233 -18.62 -11.07 -1.16
CA THR A 233 -19.76 -11.45 -2.01
C THR A 233 -20.08 -10.39 -3.06
N THR A 234 -21.03 -10.68 -3.95
CA THR A 234 -21.58 -9.69 -4.90
C THR A 234 -22.16 -8.46 -4.18
N ASN A 235 -22.71 -8.64 -2.97
CA ASN A 235 -23.26 -7.55 -2.16
C ASN A 235 -22.16 -6.59 -1.68
N THR A 236 -20.99 -7.13 -1.30
CA THR A 236 -19.81 -6.33 -0.95
C THR A 236 -19.39 -5.42 -2.11
N MET A 237 -19.37 -5.96 -3.33
CA MET A 237 -19.04 -5.19 -4.54
C MET A 237 -20.08 -4.10 -4.82
N LEU A 238 -21.36 -4.43 -4.66
CA LEU A 238 -22.47 -3.50 -4.87
C LEU A 238 -22.44 -2.35 -3.86
N ALA A 239 -22.12 -2.63 -2.59
CA ALA A 239 -21.99 -1.62 -1.54
C ALA A 239 -20.87 -0.60 -1.84
N GLY A 240 -19.75 -1.07 -2.41
CA GLY A 240 -18.68 -0.19 -2.89
C GLY A 240 -19.11 0.68 -4.08
N LEU A 241 -19.77 0.08 -5.07
CA LEU A 241 -20.23 0.75 -6.30
C LEU A 241 -21.35 1.77 -6.07
N GLN A 242 -22.41 1.37 -5.35
CA GLN A 242 -23.58 2.22 -5.09
C GLN A 242 -23.21 3.50 -4.33
N ARG A 243 -22.26 3.42 -3.39
CA ARG A 243 -21.82 4.61 -2.66
C ARG A 243 -20.90 5.51 -3.49
N SER A 244 -20.06 4.95 -4.39
CA SER A 244 -19.30 5.75 -5.36
C SER A 244 -20.23 6.56 -6.27
N LEU A 245 -21.36 5.98 -6.68
CA LEU A 245 -22.36 6.66 -7.50
C LEU A 245 -23.10 7.75 -6.70
N SER A 246 -23.44 7.50 -5.43
CA SER A 246 -24.08 8.51 -4.57
C SER A 246 -23.21 9.76 -4.32
N HIS A 247 -21.88 9.58 -4.28
CA HIS A 247 -20.94 10.70 -4.10
C HIS A 247 -20.62 11.43 -5.43
N GLY A 248 -20.80 10.77 -6.58
CA GLY A 248 -20.66 11.35 -7.91
C GLY A 248 -21.86 12.19 -8.36
N SER A 249 -23.06 11.91 -7.86
CA SER A 249 -24.26 12.72 -8.16
C SER A 249 -24.37 14.02 -7.36
N GLY A 250 -23.55 14.22 -6.32
CA GLY A 250 -23.60 15.43 -5.48
C GLY A 250 -22.82 16.65 -6.00
N VAL A 251 -22.14 16.54 -7.15
CA VAL A 251 -21.24 17.59 -7.69
C VAL A 251 -21.81 18.28 -8.95
N LEU A 252 -23.00 17.89 -9.44
CA LEU A 252 -23.56 18.39 -10.71
C LEU A 252 -24.95 19.05 -10.62
N ILE A 253 -25.43 19.43 -9.43
CA ILE A 253 -26.61 20.29 -9.30
C ILE A 253 -26.26 21.48 -8.40
N GLY A 254 -25.52 22.42 -8.96
CA GLY A 254 -25.48 23.79 -8.48
C GLY A 254 -26.47 24.59 -9.33
N ASP A 255 -27.64 24.87 -8.77
CA ASP A 255 -28.68 25.67 -9.41
C ASP A 255 -28.19 27.09 -9.70
N ASP A 256 -28.09 27.34 -11.00
CA ASP A 256 -28.37 28.53 -11.80
C ASP A 256 -28.23 29.97 -11.24
N VAL A 257 -27.47 30.69 -12.05
CA VAL A 257 -27.31 32.14 -12.16
C VAL A 257 -28.66 32.83 -12.44
N GLN A 258 -29.05 33.67 -11.50
CA GLN A 258 -29.62 35.02 -11.65
C GLN A 258 -30.14 35.46 -13.03
N VAL A 259 -31.47 35.54 -13.18
CA VAL A 259 -32.15 36.44 -14.12
C VAL A 259 -33.17 37.27 -13.35
N GLY A 260 -33.03 38.59 -13.42
CA GLY A 260 -33.81 39.56 -12.67
C GLY A 260 -35.13 39.97 -13.31
N ALA A 261 -35.98 40.52 -12.42
CA ALA A 261 -36.99 41.56 -12.61
C ALA A 261 -38.12 41.35 -13.65
N LEU A 262 -39.37 41.33 -13.15
CA LEU A 262 -40.39 42.38 -13.37
C LEU A 262 -41.75 42.02 -12.73
N GLY A 263 -42.33 42.97 -11.97
CA GLY A 263 -43.76 43.30 -12.11
C GLY A 263 -44.78 42.79 -11.07
N GLY A 264 -44.89 43.49 -9.93
CA GLY A 264 -46.13 44.18 -9.49
C GLY A 264 -47.36 43.39 -9.00
N GLY A 265 -47.82 43.67 -7.76
CA GLY A 265 -49.22 43.50 -7.36
C GLY A 265 -49.50 43.36 -5.85
N ALA A 266 -49.84 44.50 -5.20
CA ALA A 266 -50.64 44.74 -3.98
C ALA A 266 -51.41 43.53 -3.35
N THR A 267 -51.63 43.36 -2.03
CA THR A 267 -51.96 44.30 -0.93
C THR A 267 -52.11 43.56 0.43
N LYS A 268 -51.96 44.30 1.55
CA LYS A 268 -52.57 44.16 2.91
C LYS A 268 -52.11 43.05 3.89
N GLY A 269 -51.29 43.44 4.86
CA GLY A 269 -51.75 43.87 6.21
C GLY A 269 -52.29 42.85 7.24
N LEU A 270 -51.52 42.73 8.34
CA LEU A 270 -51.86 42.50 9.76
C LEU A 270 -51.99 41.07 10.38
N LYS A 271 -51.16 40.93 11.45
CA LYS A 271 -51.38 40.28 12.76
C LYS A 271 -51.50 38.74 12.89
N SER A 272 -50.52 38.18 13.61
CA SER A 272 -50.58 36.97 14.45
C SER A 272 -51.27 37.31 15.81
N PRO A 273 -51.51 36.39 16.79
CA PRO A 273 -51.17 34.96 16.84
C PRO A 273 -52.28 34.03 17.41
N GLY A 274 -52.10 32.70 17.33
CA GLY A 274 -52.83 31.79 18.21
C GLY A 274 -52.91 30.32 17.76
N GLY A 275 -52.11 29.47 18.42
CA GLY A 275 -52.52 28.15 18.89
C GLY A 275 -52.65 26.99 17.89
N SER A 276 -51.73 26.03 17.98
CA SER A 276 -52.08 24.61 17.86
C SER A 276 -51.04 23.70 18.52
N SER A 277 -51.56 22.61 19.06
CA SER A 277 -50.93 21.64 19.94
C SER A 277 -50.13 20.55 19.20
N THR A 278 -49.45 19.74 20.03
CA THR A 278 -49.18 18.29 19.91
C THR A 278 -47.89 17.74 19.28
N SER A 279 -47.14 17.05 20.18
CA SER A 279 -46.28 15.87 20.00
C SER A 279 -44.96 16.08 19.21
N THR A 280 -43.82 15.50 19.56
CA THR A 280 -43.51 14.14 20.04
C THR A 280 -42.07 14.10 20.58
N HIS A 281 -41.82 13.21 21.55
CA HIS A 281 -40.56 12.49 21.83
C HIS A 281 -39.20 13.18 21.56
N LEU A 282 -38.50 13.56 22.63
CA LEU A 282 -37.04 13.67 22.67
C LEU A 282 -36.53 12.74 23.78
N ASN A 283 -35.83 11.68 23.40
CA ASN A 283 -35.20 10.73 24.32
C ASN A 283 -33.67 10.89 24.29
N CYS A 284 -33.15 11.24 25.45
CA CYS A 284 -31.87 10.87 26.07
C CYS A 284 -30.54 11.02 25.31
N THR A 285 -29.73 11.94 25.82
CA THR A 285 -28.32 11.66 26.18
C THR A 285 -28.24 11.73 27.72
N PRO A 286 -27.08 11.46 28.35
CA PRO A 286 -26.14 10.33 28.24
C PRO A 286 -25.93 9.69 29.64
N GLU A 287 -25.24 8.54 29.77
CA GLU A 287 -24.41 8.34 30.96
C GLU A 287 -23.33 7.24 30.84
N ASN A 288 -22.22 7.55 31.50
CA ASN A 288 -20.92 6.89 31.62
C ASN A 288 -20.99 5.45 32.15
N ILE A 289 -20.06 4.58 31.71
CA ILE A 289 -19.45 3.57 32.61
C ILE A 289 -17.93 3.45 32.32
N ALA A 290 -17.20 3.37 33.42
CA ALA A 290 -15.77 3.56 33.61
C ALA A 290 -14.88 2.35 33.28
N MET A 291 -13.59 2.69 33.09
CA MET A 291 -12.38 1.95 33.43
C MET A 291 -12.56 0.70 34.31
N LEU A 292 -12.04 -0.43 33.83
CA LEU A 292 -11.00 -1.26 34.45
C LEU A 292 -10.24 -2.00 33.34
#